data_AF-A0A2E6HYC6-F1
#
_entry.id   AF-A0A2E6HYC6-F1
#
_cell.length_a   1.000
_cell.length_b   1.000
_cell.length_c   1.000
_cell.angle_alpha   90.00
_cell.angle_beta   90.00
_cell.angle_gamma   90.00
#
_symmetry.space_group_name_H-M   'P 1'
#
loop_
_entity.id
_entity.type
_entity.pdbx_description
1 polymer ?
#
loop_
_entity_poly.entity_id
_entity_poly.type
_entity_poly.pdbx_seq_one_letter_code
_entity_poly.pdbx_strand_id
1 'polypeptide(L)'
;MNSYYYVSDLPIPPHRAFLDDETAPPNHPPAQSRTIIVQPPILLTDEQMQQYIVDGYLVFRPSVPDDLHGIIYEKLNRIIDNEVNPGNNVLPRVPEMRHILNCPEVRGALISVLGPDYLEHPHRFCHPLKPVEEVPSPKEREERLHKNCHQDGYPPLGPPRHHRSRYARIMYYPQDSPEEIGPTHVIPGTQYNTGLSDEDRERAMPVAGEAGTVSLTHFDIGHAAGVSQLKRHRHMIKFIYVRASEPTEPTWASADTTWRKPTSIKSAHDLDHVWSHCWDWSCGKRDRYESLKASGPDPSDALDTLIENLKPSVDLETQLSSITKIATHSERAAPAVDSLVRLLDDNGHKALRVASIYALGAIGEPAIDALVDALRQAGQREASNDPPSPWSEGAILMNDTAHALAAVGPAAISSLVTLLEQSEHEWTRINAAFALGELDSHATEAVPALVDCLSDGSHRVVRTVVDALGNIRSSVPIEPVARMLSVDRSGWDTDELHRWWRPVDQIHTSAATLFAKWGTDATVVETELTTALDDPCGHVGSFALNALQRLGTPTADRAALDFLMSQRWDASIDHERLF
;
A
#
# COMPACT_ATOMS: atom_id res chain seq x y z
N MET A 1 34.93 7.64 56.31
CA MET A 1 36.16 6.85 56.48
C MET A 1 36.33 6.04 55.19
N ASN A 2 37.13 6.52 54.23
CA ASN A 2 38.49 6.02 53.90
C ASN A 2 38.59 4.49 53.93
N SER A 3 39.06 3.78 52.90
CA SER A 3 40.27 4.09 52.11
C SER A 3 40.36 3.29 50.80
N TYR A 4 40.96 3.92 49.80
CA TYR A 4 41.59 3.35 48.61
C TYR A 4 42.67 2.30 48.94
N TYR A 5 42.87 1.32 48.06
CA TYR A 5 44.20 0.78 47.74
C TYR A 5 44.31 0.37 46.26
N TYR A 6 45.33 0.94 45.62
CA TYR A 6 45.94 0.55 44.35
C TYR A 6 46.73 -0.76 44.53
N VAL A 7 46.77 -1.61 43.51
CA VAL A 7 47.92 -2.49 43.24
C VAL A 7 48.20 -2.46 41.74
N SER A 8 49.46 -2.19 41.41
CA SER A 8 50.07 -2.02 40.11
C SER A 8 50.74 -3.31 39.60
N ASP A 9 51.10 -3.26 38.31
CA ASP A 9 52.20 -3.98 37.67
C ASP A 9 52.09 -5.49 37.41
N LEU A 10 51.70 -5.84 36.17
CA LEU A 10 52.15 -7.07 35.51
C LEU A 10 52.78 -6.74 34.14
N PRO A 11 53.95 -7.31 33.80
CA PRO A 11 54.75 -6.91 32.65
C PRO A 11 54.21 -7.44 31.32
N ILE A 12 54.25 -6.59 30.30
CA ILE A 12 54.01 -6.92 28.88
C ILE A 12 55.23 -7.72 28.36
N PRO A 13 55.08 -8.94 27.82
CA PRO A 13 56.20 -9.65 27.21
C PRO A 13 56.55 -9.06 25.82
N PRO A 14 57.84 -9.06 25.44
CA PRO A 14 58.30 -8.37 24.23
C PRO A 14 57.87 -9.09 22.94
N HIS A 15 57.60 -8.28 21.92
CA HIS A 15 57.35 -8.68 20.54
C HIS A 15 58.35 -9.75 20.06
N ARG A 16 57.83 -10.94 19.74
CA ARG A 16 58.55 -11.94 18.94
C ARG A 16 58.42 -11.54 17.47
N ALA A 17 59.55 -11.21 16.85
CA ALA A 17 59.66 -11.07 15.40
C ALA A 17 59.30 -12.42 14.76
N PHE A 18 58.29 -12.43 13.89
CA PHE A 18 58.01 -13.56 13.03
C PHE A 18 58.95 -13.50 11.82
N LEU A 19 59.69 -14.58 11.64
CA LEU A 19 60.51 -14.88 10.48
C LEU A 19 59.61 -15.14 9.26
N ASP A 20 60.11 -14.75 8.10
CA ASP A 20 59.54 -15.00 6.78
C ASP A 20 59.20 -16.49 6.58
N ASP A 21 57.94 -16.78 6.28
CA ASP A 21 57.51 -18.06 5.71
C ASP A 21 56.82 -17.78 4.36
N GLU A 22 57.53 -18.10 3.28
CA GLU A 22 57.10 -17.97 1.90
C GLU A 22 56.06 -19.05 1.54
N THR A 23 54.80 -18.89 1.92
CA THR A 23 53.65 -19.45 1.18
C THR A 23 52.37 -18.65 1.45
N ALA A 24 52.23 -17.47 0.84
CA ALA A 24 50.97 -16.73 0.83
C ALA A 24 50.11 -17.11 -0.38
N PRO A 25 48.81 -17.43 -0.24
CA PRO A 25 47.89 -17.61 -1.36
C PRO A 25 47.68 -16.28 -2.11
N PRO A 26 47.25 -16.29 -3.39
CA PRO A 26 47.27 -15.10 -4.23
C PRO A 26 46.39 -13.98 -3.66
N ASN A 27 46.97 -12.79 -3.63
CA ASN A 27 46.37 -11.52 -3.26
C ASN A 27 44.91 -11.39 -3.71
N HIS A 28 43.98 -11.37 -2.75
CA HIS A 28 42.69 -10.74 -2.99
C HIS A 28 42.95 -9.26 -3.32
N PRO A 29 42.36 -8.71 -4.40
CA PRO A 29 42.47 -7.29 -4.66
C PRO A 29 41.88 -6.53 -3.46
N PRO A 30 42.46 -5.37 -3.08
CA PRO A 30 41.92 -4.57 -2.00
C PRO A 30 40.46 -4.26 -2.32
N ALA A 31 39.57 -4.53 -1.35
CA ALA A 31 38.17 -4.15 -1.43
C ALA A 31 38.13 -2.66 -1.77
N GLN A 32 37.76 -2.34 -3.01
CA GLN A 32 37.49 -0.97 -3.40
C GLN A 32 36.42 -0.48 -2.43
N SER A 33 36.75 0.58 -1.68
CA SER A 33 35.79 1.32 -0.89
C SER A 33 34.63 1.69 -1.82
N ARG A 34 33.55 0.90 -1.78
CA ARG A 34 32.35 1.13 -2.58
C ARG A 34 31.68 2.36 -2.01
N THR A 35 32.14 3.54 -2.42
CA THR A 35 31.27 4.71 -2.42
C THR A 35 30.06 4.31 -3.24
N ILE A 36 28.91 4.12 -2.60
CA ILE A 36 27.66 3.83 -3.30
C ILE A 36 27.36 5.08 -4.13
N ILE A 37 27.75 5.07 -5.39
CA ILE A 37 27.30 6.07 -6.36
C ILE A 37 25.82 5.74 -6.56
N VAL A 38 24.95 6.43 -5.81
CA VAL A 38 23.51 6.35 -6.02
C VAL A 38 23.23 6.99 -7.37
N GLN A 39 23.05 6.16 -8.39
CA GLN A 39 22.65 6.64 -9.71
C GLN A 39 21.30 7.37 -9.60
N PRO A 40 21.08 8.41 -10.43
CA PRO A 40 19.81 9.13 -10.42
C PRO A 40 18.67 8.19 -10.78
N PRO A 41 17.47 8.36 -10.20
CA PRO A 41 16.32 7.53 -10.51
C PRO A 41 15.88 7.69 -11.98
N ILE A 42 15.42 6.60 -12.59
CA ILE A 42 14.79 6.61 -13.92
C ILE A 42 13.28 6.63 -13.71
N LEU A 43 12.68 7.82 -13.89
CA LEU A 43 11.25 8.04 -13.68
C LEU A 43 10.40 7.40 -14.79
N LEU A 44 9.15 7.08 -14.47
CA LEU A 44 8.17 6.61 -15.44
C LEU A 44 7.82 7.72 -16.44
N THR A 45 7.47 7.33 -17.65
CA THR A 45 6.87 8.23 -18.65
C THR A 45 5.38 8.44 -18.38
N ASP A 46 4.76 9.43 -19.05
CA ASP A 46 3.29 9.60 -19.02
C ASP A 46 2.56 8.31 -19.40
N GLU A 47 2.98 7.63 -20.48
CA GLU A 47 2.39 6.36 -20.95
C GLU A 47 2.46 5.27 -19.87
N GLN A 48 3.61 5.14 -19.19
CA GLN A 48 3.78 4.15 -18.12
C GLN A 48 2.92 4.49 -16.90
N MET A 49 2.82 5.77 -16.53
CA MET A 49 1.97 6.20 -15.42
C MET A 49 0.47 5.98 -15.75
N GLN A 50 0.05 6.27 -16.98
CA GLN A 50 -1.29 5.99 -17.48
C GLN A 50 -1.58 4.49 -17.46
N GLN A 51 -0.65 3.67 -17.96
CA GLN A 51 -0.78 2.21 -17.91
C GLN A 51 -0.88 1.69 -16.47
N TYR A 52 -0.10 2.23 -15.54
CA TYR A 52 -0.18 1.84 -14.13
C TYR A 52 -1.55 2.18 -13.51
N ILE A 53 -2.15 3.34 -13.84
CA ILE A 53 -3.49 3.73 -13.36
C ILE A 53 -4.57 2.80 -13.93
N VAL A 54 -4.46 2.43 -15.20
CA VAL A 54 -5.45 1.60 -15.90
C VAL A 54 -5.32 0.13 -15.48
N ASP A 55 -4.15 -0.46 -15.67
CA ASP A 55 -3.92 -1.89 -15.49
C ASP A 55 -3.59 -2.25 -14.03
N GLY A 56 -3.13 -1.28 -13.23
CA GLY A 56 -2.74 -1.48 -11.83
C GLY A 56 -1.35 -2.06 -11.64
N TYR A 57 -0.56 -2.28 -12.70
CA TYR A 57 0.81 -2.78 -12.59
C TYR A 57 1.69 -2.42 -13.79
N LEU A 58 3.01 -2.50 -13.56
CA LEU A 58 4.05 -2.44 -14.57
C LEU A 58 5.06 -3.55 -14.33
N VAL A 59 5.75 -3.99 -15.38
CA VAL A 59 6.82 -4.99 -15.32
C VAL A 59 8.05 -4.42 -16.00
N PHE A 60 9.20 -4.54 -15.35
CA PHE A 60 10.47 -4.06 -15.87
C PHE A 60 11.63 -4.90 -15.30
N ARG A 61 12.82 -4.72 -15.87
CA ARG A 61 14.05 -5.35 -15.40
C ARG A 61 15.03 -4.29 -14.90
N PRO A 62 15.47 -4.36 -13.64
CA PRO A 62 16.57 -3.57 -13.10
C PRO A 62 17.86 -3.73 -13.91
N SER A 63 18.57 -2.63 -14.17
CA SER A 63 19.90 -2.68 -14.81
C SER A 63 20.99 -2.94 -13.76
N VAL A 64 21.06 -4.17 -13.27
CA VAL A 64 22.08 -4.64 -12.33
C VAL A 64 22.91 -5.78 -12.95
N PRO A 65 24.12 -6.09 -12.44
CA PRO A 65 24.88 -7.24 -12.91
C PRO A 65 24.09 -8.55 -12.79
N ASP A 66 24.06 -9.36 -13.84
CA ASP A 66 23.23 -10.57 -13.91
C ASP A 66 23.62 -11.63 -12.86
N ASP A 67 24.89 -11.69 -12.46
CA ASP A 67 25.39 -12.60 -11.43
C ASP A 67 24.77 -12.35 -10.05
N LEU A 68 24.35 -11.11 -9.78
CA LEU A 68 23.66 -10.72 -8.54
C LEU A 68 22.36 -11.51 -8.34
N HIS A 69 21.57 -11.71 -9.40
CA HIS A 69 20.33 -12.47 -9.33
C HIS A 69 20.58 -13.93 -8.94
N GLY A 70 21.62 -14.54 -9.51
CA GLY A 70 22.08 -15.89 -9.17
C GLY A 70 22.49 -16.03 -7.71
N ILE A 71 23.28 -15.08 -7.19
CA ILE A 71 23.69 -15.06 -5.77
C ILE A 71 22.46 -15.02 -4.85
N ILE A 72 21.50 -14.15 -5.14
CA ILE A 72 20.26 -14.04 -4.36
C ILE A 72 19.47 -15.36 -4.42
N TYR A 73 19.32 -15.95 -5.60
CA TYR A 73 18.60 -17.21 -5.79
C TYR A 73 19.24 -18.36 -5.01
N GLU A 74 20.56 -18.51 -5.06
CA GLU A 74 21.28 -19.55 -4.31
C GLU A 74 21.13 -19.40 -2.80
N LYS A 75 21.24 -18.17 -2.28
CA LYS A 75 21.04 -17.90 -0.85
C LYS A 75 19.63 -18.25 -0.41
N LEU A 76 18.61 -17.87 -1.18
CA LEU A 76 17.22 -18.17 -0.87
C LEU A 76 16.92 -19.68 -0.94
N ASN A 77 17.48 -20.41 -1.90
CA ASN A 77 17.36 -21.88 -1.92
C ASN A 77 17.90 -22.49 -0.63
N ARG A 78 19.11 -22.11 -0.20
CA ARG A 78 19.71 -22.63 1.04
C ARG A 78 18.85 -22.32 2.26
N ILE A 79 18.32 -21.10 2.36
CA ILE A 79 17.43 -20.72 3.48
C ILE A 79 16.17 -21.59 3.46
N ILE A 80 15.49 -21.71 2.32
CA ILE A 80 14.21 -22.43 2.25
C ILE A 80 14.36 -23.95 2.40
N ASP A 81 15.53 -24.50 2.05
CA ASP A 81 15.82 -25.93 2.19
C ASP A 81 16.23 -26.32 3.62
N ASN A 82 16.88 -25.42 4.37
CA ASN A 82 17.48 -25.76 5.67
C ASN A 82 16.85 -25.02 6.86
N GLU A 83 16.08 -23.97 6.64
CA GLU A 83 15.55 -23.08 7.68
C GLU A 83 14.05 -22.79 7.47
N VAL A 84 13.46 -22.12 8.47
CA VAL A 84 12.13 -21.52 8.33
C VAL A 84 12.21 -20.26 7.47
N ASN A 85 11.10 -19.91 6.82
CA ASN A 85 11.01 -18.68 6.04
C ASN A 85 11.36 -17.47 6.93
N PRO A 86 12.33 -16.61 6.54
CA PRO A 86 12.80 -15.52 7.39
C PRO A 86 11.78 -14.39 7.56
N GLY A 87 10.70 -14.37 6.77
CA GLY A 87 9.68 -13.32 6.82
C GLY A 87 10.30 -11.94 6.65
N ASN A 88 10.03 -11.02 7.59
CA ASN A 88 10.55 -9.66 7.54
C ASN A 88 12.09 -9.59 7.63
N ASN A 89 12.76 -10.65 8.11
CA ASN A 89 14.22 -10.73 8.22
C ASN A 89 14.92 -11.12 6.91
N VAL A 90 14.19 -11.25 5.80
CA VAL A 90 14.78 -11.64 4.50
C VAL A 90 15.86 -10.66 4.01
N LEU A 91 15.74 -9.35 4.30
CA LEU A 91 16.75 -8.36 3.89
C LEU A 91 18.06 -8.47 4.67
N PRO A 92 18.07 -8.54 6.01
CA PRO A 92 19.28 -8.87 6.75
C PRO A 92 19.93 -10.19 6.32
N ARG A 93 19.12 -11.20 5.94
CA ARG A 93 19.61 -12.52 5.52
C ARG A 93 20.17 -12.54 4.09
N VAL A 94 19.64 -11.69 3.21
CA VAL A 94 20.04 -11.58 1.79
C VAL A 94 20.18 -10.09 1.42
N PRO A 95 21.23 -9.41 1.94
CA PRO A 95 21.40 -7.97 1.79
C PRO A 95 21.62 -7.53 0.34
N GLU A 96 22.04 -8.43 -0.55
CA GLU A 96 22.20 -8.20 -1.98
C GLU A 96 20.95 -7.62 -2.64
N MET A 97 19.76 -7.96 -2.13
CA MET A 97 18.50 -7.41 -2.63
C MET A 97 18.43 -5.89 -2.51
N ARG A 98 19.19 -5.25 -1.59
CA ARG A 98 19.27 -3.78 -1.52
C ARG A 98 19.80 -3.15 -2.80
N HIS A 99 20.65 -3.84 -3.56
CA HIS A 99 21.10 -3.36 -4.88
C HIS A 99 19.96 -3.37 -5.91
N ILE A 100 19.03 -4.33 -5.81
CA ILE A 100 17.82 -4.39 -6.65
C ILE A 100 16.87 -3.25 -6.28
N LEU A 101 16.53 -3.14 -4.99
CA LEU A 101 15.53 -2.17 -4.52
C LEU A 101 15.97 -0.70 -4.71
N ASN A 102 17.28 -0.45 -4.63
CA ASN A 102 17.85 0.89 -4.78
C ASN A 102 18.35 1.20 -6.20
N CYS A 103 18.11 0.32 -7.17
CA CYS A 103 18.50 0.60 -8.55
C CYS A 103 17.69 1.78 -9.13
N PRO A 104 18.19 2.48 -10.17
CA PRO A 104 17.52 3.61 -10.78
C PRO A 104 16.07 3.36 -11.20
N GLU A 105 15.79 2.19 -11.79
CA GLU A 105 14.47 1.83 -12.31
C GLU A 105 13.46 1.58 -11.20
N VAL A 106 13.81 0.77 -10.19
CA VAL A 106 12.90 0.48 -9.06
C VAL A 106 12.63 1.75 -8.27
N ARG A 107 13.70 2.50 -7.95
CA ARG A 107 13.56 3.76 -7.20
C ARG A 107 12.76 4.78 -7.98
N GLY A 108 13.03 4.96 -9.28
CA GLY A 108 12.31 5.93 -10.10
C GLY A 108 10.86 5.55 -10.34
N ALA A 109 10.55 4.26 -10.48
CA ALA A 109 9.18 3.77 -10.54
C ALA A 109 8.41 4.06 -9.24
N LEU A 110 9.00 3.77 -8.07
CA LEU A 110 8.41 4.09 -6.77
C LEU A 110 8.21 5.60 -6.56
N ILE A 111 9.19 6.43 -6.93
CA ILE A 111 9.06 7.91 -6.87
C ILE A 111 7.90 8.38 -7.75
N SER A 112 7.76 7.80 -8.94
CA SER A 112 6.72 8.17 -9.89
C SER A 112 5.32 7.89 -9.34
N VAL A 113 5.11 6.75 -8.66
CA VAL A 113 3.77 6.35 -8.17
C VAL A 113 3.44 6.74 -6.74
N LEU A 114 4.45 6.95 -5.87
CA LEU A 114 4.26 7.25 -4.44
C LEU A 114 4.84 8.61 -4.00
N GLY A 115 5.60 9.28 -4.86
CA GLY A 115 6.31 10.52 -4.52
C GLY A 115 7.74 10.30 -4.03
N PRO A 116 8.59 11.35 -4.03
CA PRO A 116 10.02 11.24 -3.72
C PRO A 116 10.32 10.88 -2.26
N ASP A 117 9.34 11.04 -1.38
CA ASP A 117 9.45 10.84 0.06
C ASP A 117 8.69 9.60 0.55
N TYR A 118 8.46 8.60 -0.32
CA TYR A 118 7.82 7.35 0.10
C TYR A 118 8.54 6.67 1.27
N LEU A 119 7.82 5.85 2.04
CA LEU A 119 8.32 5.05 3.15
C LEU A 119 8.44 3.57 2.74
N GLU A 120 9.48 2.88 3.22
CA GLU A 120 9.53 1.43 3.16
C GLU A 120 8.65 0.84 4.26
N HIS A 121 7.60 0.11 3.88
CA HIS A 121 6.80 -0.62 4.85
C HIS A 121 7.64 -1.79 5.42
N PRO A 122 7.57 -2.09 6.74
CA PRO A 122 8.40 -3.13 7.35
C PRO A 122 8.07 -4.54 6.87
N HIS A 123 6.81 -4.76 6.47
CA HIS A 123 6.36 -6.04 5.96
C HIS A 123 6.96 -6.38 4.59
N ARG A 124 7.61 -7.54 4.54
CA ARG A 124 8.21 -8.15 3.36
C ARG A 124 8.17 -9.66 3.53
N PHE A 125 8.05 -10.40 2.44
CA PHE A 125 7.90 -11.85 2.53
C PHE A 125 8.49 -12.54 1.30
N CYS A 126 9.27 -13.59 1.52
CA CYS A 126 9.66 -14.50 0.46
C CYS A 126 8.53 -15.50 0.24
N HIS A 127 8.00 -15.59 -0.97
CA HIS A 127 7.00 -16.58 -1.36
C HIS A 127 7.70 -17.69 -2.16
N PRO A 128 8.21 -18.75 -1.49
CA PRO A 128 8.83 -19.87 -2.18
C PRO A 128 7.77 -20.85 -2.72
N LEU A 129 8.02 -21.43 -3.89
CA LEU A 129 7.51 -22.75 -4.24
C LEU A 129 8.67 -23.72 -4.30
N LYS A 130 8.52 -24.86 -3.63
CA LYS A 130 9.49 -25.95 -3.66
C LYS A 130 9.41 -26.69 -5.01
N PRO A 131 10.50 -27.37 -5.43
CA PRO A 131 10.48 -28.29 -6.56
C PRO A 131 9.29 -29.24 -6.49
N VAL A 132 8.53 -29.39 -7.59
CA VAL A 132 7.42 -30.35 -7.60
C VAL A 132 7.94 -31.78 -7.66
N GLU A 133 7.36 -32.66 -6.84
CA GLU A 133 7.61 -34.10 -6.94
C GLU A 133 6.81 -34.70 -8.12
N GLU A 134 5.54 -34.33 -8.21
CA GLU A 134 4.60 -34.70 -9.27
C GLU A 134 3.98 -33.44 -9.90
N VAL A 135 3.90 -33.42 -11.23
CA VAL A 135 3.33 -32.29 -11.96
C VAL A 135 1.80 -32.33 -11.84
N PRO A 136 1.15 -31.29 -11.29
CA PRO A 136 -0.31 -31.27 -11.18
C PRO A 136 -0.98 -31.31 -12.56
N SER A 137 -2.12 -31.99 -12.65
CA SER A 137 -2.91 -32.02 -13.88
C SER A 137 -3.41 -30.63 -14.28
N PRO A 138 -3.78 -30.38 -15.56
CA PRO A 138 -4.29 -29.09 -16.00
C PRO A 138 -5.45 -28.56 -15.15
N LYS A 139 -6.41 -29.43 -14.83
CA LYS A 139 -7.57 -29.11 -13.98
C LYS A 139 -7.16 -28.72 -12.56
N GLU A 140 -6.24 -29.46 -11.94
CA GLU A 140 -5.76 -29.11 -10.59
C GLU A 140 -5.01 -27.78 -10.58
N ARG A 141 -4.27 -27.45 -11.65
CA ARG A 141 -3.58 -26.15 -11.75
C ARG A 141 -4.58 -25.00 -11.81
N GLU A 142 -5.63 -25.15 -12.61
CA GLU A 142 -6.72 -24.15 -12.73
C GLU A 142 -7.44 -23.95 -11.39
N GLU A 143 -7.87 -25.03 -10.73
CA GLU A 143 -8.54 -24.97 -9.43
C GLU A 143 -7.65 -24.34 -8.35
N ARG A 144 -6.34 -24.68 -8.33
CA ARG A 144 -5.38 -24.10 -7.40
C ARG A 144 -5.12 -22.61 -7.69
N LEU A 145 -4.96 -22.23 -8.96
CA LEU A 145 -4.78 -20.83 -9.33
C LEU A 145 -5.98 -19.99 -8.91
N HIS A 146 -7.20 -20.46 -9.20
CA HIS A 146 -8.44 -19.80 -8.83
C HIS A 146 -8.55 -19.60 -7.31
N LYS A 147 -8.20 -20.64 -6.53
CA LYS A 147 -8.16 -20.58 -5.06
C LYS A 147 -7.09 -19.63 -4.53
N ASN A 148 -5.97 -19.50 -5.25
CA ASN A 148 -4.86 -18.62 -4.88
C ASN A 148 -5.15 -17.14 -5.17
N CYS A 149 -6.16 -16.80 -5.98
CA CYS A 149 -6.52 -15.40 -6.26
C CYS A 149 -7.02 -14.69 -5.00
N HIS A 150 -6.40 -13.56 -4.66
CA HIS A 150 -6.76 -12.72 -3.53
C HIS A 150 -6.32 -11.27 -3.75
N GLN A 151 -6.80 -10.38 -2.88
CA GLN A 151 -6.22 -9.06 -2.68
C GLN A 151 -5.65 -9.02 -1.26
N ASP A 152 -4.41 -8.54 -1.10
CA ASP A 152 -3.76 -8.49 0.21
C ASP A 152 -4.51 -7.58 1.19
N GLY A 153 -4.40 -7.89 2.48
CA GLY A 153 -4.38 -6.88 3.54
C GLY A 153 -2.93 -6.72 4.02
N TYR A 154 -2.62 -5.63 4.73
CA TYR A 154 -1.32 -5.48 5.37
C TYR A 154 -1.43 -5.38 6.89
N PRO A 155 -0.44 -5.94 7.62
CA PRO A 155 -0.46 -5.98 9.08
C PRO A 155 -0.31 -4.59 9.71
N PRO A 156 -0.72 -4.41 10.98
CA PRO A 156 -1.26 -5.43 11.88
C PRO A 156 -2.69 -5.94 11.57
N LEU A 157 -3.64 -5.08 11.21
CA LEU A 157 -5.07 -5.43 11.12
C LEU A 157 -5.78 -5.00 9.83
N GLY A 158 -5.06 -4.88 8.72
CA GLY A 158 -5.66 -4.62 7.40
C GLY A 158 -6.44 -3.31 7.34
N PRO A 159 -5.77 -2.15 7.34
CA PRO A 159 -6.43 -0.86 7.13
C PRO A 159 -7.16 -0.79 5.77
N PRO A 160 -7.98 0.25 5.55
CA PRO A 160 -8.87 0.34 4.39
C PRO A 160 -8.14 0.23 3.05
N ARG A 161 -8.84 -0.31 2.05
CA ARG A 161 -8.38 -0.28 0.66
C ARG A 161 -8.51 1.14 0.11
N HIS A 162 -7.62 1.53 -0.79
CA HIS A 162 -7.64 2.85 -1.39
C HIS A 162 -7.68 2.73 -2.92
N HIS A 163 -8.55 3.49 -3.59
CA HIS A 163 -8.51 3.60 -5.05
C HIS A 163 -7.28 4.38 -5.54
N ARG A 164 -6.73 5.24 -4.68
CA ARG A 164 -5.53 6.04 -4.95
C ARG A 164 -4.28 5.26 -4.54
N SER A 165 -3.16 5.57 -5.19
CA SER A 165 -1.84 4.97 -4.91
C SER A 165 -1.23 5.49 -3.60
N ARG A 166 -1.84 5.06 -2.49
CA ARG A 166 -1.37 5.21 -1.10
C ARG A 166 -0.30 4.18 -0.78
N TYR A 167 -0.42 3.00 -1.37
CA TYR A 167 0.48 1.87 -1.21
C TYR A 167 0.82 1.27 -2.57
N ALA A 168 2.07 0.87 -2.74
CA ALA A 168 2.52 0.11 -3.88
C ALA A 168 3.38 -1.07 -3.44
N ARG A 169 3.54 -2.05 -4.31
CA ARG A 169 4.36 -3.24 -4.05
C ARG A 169 5.34 -3.52 -5.16
N ILE A 170 6.53 -3.95 -4.74
CA ILE A 170 7.52 -4.57 -5.62
C ILE A 170 7.47 -6.08 -5.42
N MET A 171 7.34 -6.82 -6.51
CA MET A 171 7.53 -8.27 -6.54
C MET A 171 8.75 -8.58 -7.40
N TYR A 172 9.74 -9.23 -6.81
CA TYR A 172 11.03 -9.49 -7.44
C TYR A 172 11.30 -10.99 -7.59
N TYR A 173 11.81 -11.38 -8.77
CA TYR A 173 12.20 -12.74 -9.11
C TYR A 173 13.70 -12.83 -9.37
N PRO A 174 14.48 -13.53 -8.52
CA PRO A 174 15.90 -13.72 -8.75
C PRO A 174 16.23 -14.82 -9.78
N GLN A 175 15.22 -15.52 -10.30
CA GLN A 175 15.37 -16.58 -11.31
C GLN A 175 14.46 -16.35 -12.51
N ASP A 176 14.81 -16.98 -13.64
CA ASP A 176 13.90 -17.09 -14.79
C ASP A 176 12.56 -17.65 -14.36
N SER A 177 11.52 -16.90 -14.69
CA SER A 177 10.17 -17.17 -14.24
C SER A 177 9.21 -17.34 -15.42
N PRO A 178 9.40 -18.39 -16.26
CA PRO A 178 8.43 -18.73 -17.29
C PRO A 178 7.14 -19.25 -16.62
N GLU A 179 6.03 -19.31 -17.35
CA GLU A 179 4.72 -19.68 -16.80
C GLU A 179 4.75 -21.01 -16.02
N GLU A 180 5.54 -21.98 -16.49
CA GLU A 180 5.66 -23.30 -15.88
C GLU A 180 6.29 -23.30 -14.48
N ILE A 181 7.05 -22.27 -14.11
CA ILE A 181 7.57 -22.15 -12.74
C ILE A 181 6.51 -21.66 -11.75
N GLY A 182 5.34 -21.23 -12.25
CA GLY A 182 4.27 -20.64 -11.46
C GLY A 182 4.60 -19.25 -10.93
N PRO A 183 4.88 -18.24 -11.80
CA PRO A 183 5.03 -16.86 -11.36
C PRO A 183 3.71 -16.34 -10.76
N THR A 184 3.78 -15.22 -10.04
CA THR A 184 2.58 -14.49 -9.62
C THR A 184 1.77 -14.11 -10.85
N HIS A 185 0.47 -14.35 -10.79
CA HIS A 185 -0.48 -13.84 -11.74
C HIS A 185 -1.08 -12.54 -11.22
N VAL A 186 -1.35 -11.58 -12.09
CA VAL A 186 -2.06 -10.33 -11.79
C VAL A 186 -3.41 -10.33 -12.49
N ILE A 187 -4.39 -9.61 -11.93
CA ILE A 187 -5.71 -9.42 -12.51
C ILE A 187 -5.88 -7.92 -12.81
N PRO A 188 -5.57 -7.48 -14.05
CA PRO A 188 -5.53 -6.06 -14.39
C PRO A 188 -6.86 -5.33 -14.14
N GLY A 189 -6.80 -4.09 -13.62
CA GLY A 189 -7.96 -3.23 -13.39
C GLY A 189 -8.72 -3.49 -12.08
N THR A 190 -8.39 -4.55 -11.33
CA THR A 190 -9.11 -4.92 -10.09
C THR A 190 -8.73 -4.10 -8.85
N GLN A 191 -7.77 -3.18 -8.96
CA GLN A 191 -7.35 -2.32 -7.85
C GLN A 191 -8.46 -1.40 -7.30
N TYR A 192 -9.54 -1.23 -8.05
CA TYR A 192 -10.72 -0.46 -7.64
C TYR A 192 -11.85 -1.34 -7.08
N ASN A 193 -11.71 -2.66 -7.12
CA ASN A 193 -12.75 -3.58 -6.65
C ASN A 193 -12.61 -3.79 -5.13
N THR A 194 -13.75 -3.85 -4.43
CA THR A 194 -13.80 -4.19 -3.00
C THR A 194 -13.50 -5.68 -2.72
N GLY A 195 -13.50 -6.52 -3.76
CA GLY A 195 -13.29 -7.96 -3.72
C GLY A 195 -13.26 -8.54 -5.13
N LEU A 196 -12.76 -9.76 -5.29
CA LEU A 196 -12.65 -10.45 -6.58
C LEU A 196 -13.85 -11.37 -6.84
N SER A 197 -14.52 -11.22 -7.99
CA SER A 197 -15.53 -12.16 -8.48
C SER A 197 -14.88 -13.41 -9.11
N ASP A 198 -15.66 -14.44 -9.41
CA ASP A 198 -15.17 -15.59 -10.18
C ASP A 198 -14.71 -15.17 -11.59
N GLU A 199 -15.43 -14.24 -12.22
CA GLU A 199 -15.07 -13.65 -13.50
C GLU A 199 -13.72 -12.89 -13.46
N ASP A 200 -13.43 -12.21 -12.34
CA ASP A 200 -12.10 -11.61 -12.13
C ASP A 200 -11.01 -12.68 -12.06
N ARG A 201 -11.27 -13.79 -11.35
CA ARG A 201 -10.28 -14.86 -11.14
C ARG A 201 -9.94 -15.58 -12.44
N GLU A 202 -10.90 -15.72 -13.35
CA GLU A 202 -10.70 -16.30 -14.69
C GLU A 202 -9.75 -15.47 -15.57
N ARG A 203 -9.60 -14.17 -15.27
CA ARG A 203 -8.71 -13.25 -16.01
C ARG A 203 -7.30 -13.14 -15.47
N ALA A 204 -6.90 -13.97 -14.50
CA ALA A 204 -5.55 -13.92 -13.94
C ALA A 204 -4.48 -14.21 -15.01
N MET A 205 -3.51 -13.31 -15.15
CA MET A 205 -2.45 -13.40 -16.17
C MET A 205 -1.05 -13.56 -15.53
N PRO A 206 -0.20 -14.50 -15.98
CA PRO A 206 1.12 -14.71 -15.40
C PRO A 206 2.05 -13.52 -15.67
N VAL A 207 2.78 -13.08 -14.63
CA VAL A 207 3.90 -12.14 -14.76
C VAL A 207 5.17 -12.94 -15.02
N ALA A 208 5.32 -13.42 -16.27
CA ALA A 208 6.49 -14.17 -16.69
C ALA A 208 7.63 -13.24 -17.12
N GLY A 209 8.87 -13.69 -16.92
CA GLY A 209 10.05 -12.94 -17.34
C GLY A 209 11.36 -13.64 -16.99
N GLU A 210 12.48 -13.05 -17.40
CA GLU A 210 13.83 -13.54 -17.10
C GLU A 210 14.22 -13.27 -15.64
N ALA A 211 15.32 -13.87 -15.18
CA ALA A 211 15.92 -13.54 -13.89
C ALA A 211 16.13 -12.02 -13.78
N GLY A 212 15.77 -11.47 -12.62
CA GLY A 212 15.78 -10.03 -12.41
C GLY A 212 14.44 -9.35 -12.62
N THR A 213 13.42 -10.05 -13.14
CA THR A 213 12.10 -9.45 -13.36
C THR A 213 11.54 -8.83 -12.08
N VAL A 214 11.11 -7.57 -12.19
CA VAL A 214 10.43 -6.81 -11.16
C VAL A 214 9.06 -6.39 -11.68
N SER A 215 8.02 -6.61 -10.88
CA SER A 215 6.74 -5.93 -11.09
C SER A 215 6.45 -4.91 -10.00
N LEU A 216 6.05 -3.73 -10.43
CA LEU A 216 5.45 -2.70 -9.59
C LEU A 216 3.94 -2.87 -9.69
N THR A 217 3.25 -3.05 -8.56
CA THR A 217 1.80 -3.25 -8.53
C THR A 217 1.14 -2.27 -7.57
N HIS A 218 -0.06 -1.81 -7.92
CA HIS A 218 -0.98 -1.19 -6.97
C HIS A 218 -1.25 -2.19 -5.84
N PHE A 219 -1.30 -1.72 -4.59
CA PHE A 219 -1.48 -2.63 -3.45
C PHE A 219 -2.82 -3.39 -3.50
N ASP A 220 -3.88 -2.77 -3.98
CA ASP A 220 -5.18 -3.42 -4.05
C ASP A 220 -5.42 -4.28 -5.30
N ILE A 221 -4.43 -4.44 -6.21
CA ILE A 221 -4.64 -5.32 -7.38
C ILE A 221 -4.81 -6.78 -6.94
N GLY A 222 -5.79 -7.45 -7.54
CA GLY A 222 -5.98 -8.88 -7.46
C GLY A 222 -4.78 -9.63 -8.04
N HIS A 223 -4.31 -10.64 -7.32
CA HIS A 223 -3.17 -11.44 -7.75
C HIS A 223 -3.24 -12.85 -7.16
N ALA A 224 -2.43 -13.75 -7.71
CA ALA A 224 -2.40 -15.15 -7.30
C ALA A 224 -0.99 -15.73 -7.40
N ALA A 225 -0.62 -16.61 -6.47
CA ALA A 225 0.54 -17.46 -6.68
C ALA A 225 0.23 -18.45 -7.81
N GLY A 226 1.04 -18.42 -8.89
CA GLY A 226 0.96 -19.43 -9.93
C GLY A 226 1.32 -20.82 -9.41
N VAL A 227 0.99 -21.84 -10.20
CA VAL A 227 1.22 -23.25 -9.85
C VAL A 227 2.47 -23.76 -10.55
N SER A 228 3.51 -24.09 -9.78
CA SER A 228 4.75 -24.64 -10.34
C SER A 228 4.53 -26.03 -10.94
N GLN A 229 5.29 -26.30 -11.99
CA GLN A 229 5.36 -27.57 -12.72
C GLN A 229 6.81 -28.07 -12.81
N LEU A 230 7.77 -27.32 -12.28
CA LEU A 230 9.18 -27.56 -12.47
C LEU A 230 9.82 -28.16 -11.21
N LYS A 231 10.83 -29.00 -11.42
CA LYS A 231 11.66 -29.61 -10.36
C LYS A 231 12.75 -28.66 -9.86
N ARG A 232 12.42 -27.38 -9.69
CA ARG A 232 13.30 -26.34 -9.14
C ARG A 232 12.51 -25.34 -8.30
N HIS A 233 13.21 -24.64 -7.42
CA HIS A 233 12.60 -23.61 -6.57
C HIS A 233 12.09 -22.43 -7.40
N ARG A 234 11.04 -21.78 -6.91
CA ARG A 234 10.59 -20.46 -7.36
C ARG A 234 10.60 -19.52 -6.16
N HIS A 235 11.33 -18.42 -6.23
CA HIS A 235 11.23 -17.34 -5.26
C HIS A 235 10.58 -16.12 -5.87
N MET A 236 9.62 -15.54 -5.15
CA MET A 236 9.10 -14.20 -5.40
C MET A 236 9.16 -13.45 -4.08
N ILE A 237 9.85 -12.32 -4.04
CA ILE A 237 9.99 -11.53 -2.82
C ILE A 237 9.12 -10.30 -2.95
N LYS A 238 8.19 -10.15 -2.00
CA LYS A 238 7.26 -9.02 -1.90
C LYS A 238 7.80 -7.96 -0.96
N PHE A 239 7.80 -6.71 -1.41
CA PHE A 239 8.09 -5.51 -0.62
C PHE A 239 6.95 -4.51 -0.77
N ILE A 240 6.58 -3.84 0.32
CA ILE A 240 5.49 -2.85 0.35
C ILE A 240 6.09 -1.46 0.61
N TYR A 241 5.49 -0.45 0.00
CA TYR A 241 5.89 0.94 0.11
C TYR A 241 4.67 1.82 0.32
N VAL A 242 4.85 2.91 1.06
CA VAL A 242 3.77 3.82 1.48
C VAL A 242 4.05 5.22 0.97
N ARG A 243 3.04 5.88 0.38
CA ARG A 243 3.09 7.30 0.06
C ARG A 243 3.12 8.11 1.35
N ALA A 244 4.06 9.03 1.47
CA ALA A 244 4.14 9.92 2.62
C ALA A 244 3.39 11.24 2.40
N SER A 245 3.56 11.85 1.23
CA SER A 245 2.95 13.13 0.90
C SER A 245 1.91 13.01 -0.22
N GLU A 246 0.85 13.82 -0.12
CA GLU A 246 -0.12 14.00 -1.20
C GLU A 246 0.56 14.56 -2.46
N PRO A 247 0.14 14.13 -3.66
CA PRO A 247 0.62 14.74 -4.90
C PRO A 247 0.18 16.21 -4.97
N THR A 248 1.14 17.08 -5.24
CA THR A 248 0.93 18.51 -5.55
C THR A 248 1.33 18.86 -6.99
N GLU A 249 2.14 17.99 -7.60
CA GLU A 249 2.57 18.02 -8.99
C GLU A 249 3.00 16.59 -9.41
N PRO A 250 3.14 16.31 -10.73
CA PRO A 250 3.69 15.06 -11.21
C PRO A 250 5.10 14.76 -10.67
N THR A 251 5.31 13.55 -10.14
CA THR A 251 6.62 13.08 -9.66
C THR A 251 7.28 12.08 -10.60
N TRP A 252 6.77 11.98 -11.83
CA TRP A 252 7.32 11.17 -12.92
C TRP A 252 7.86 12.08 -14.05
N ALA A 253 8.39 11.52 -15.12
CA ALA A 253 8.85 12.28 -16.29
C ALA A 253 7.65 12.75 -17.15
N SER A 254 6.86 13.66 -16.59
CA SER A 254 5.64 14.16 -17.23
C SER A 254 5.92 15.21 -18.29
N ALA A 255 5.32 15.04 -19.47
CA ALA A 255 5.34 16.00 -20.56
C ALA A 255 4.01 16.76 -20.71
N ASP A 256 2.89 16.15 -20.30
CA ASP A 256 1.54 16.72 -20.37
C ASP A 256 0.69 16.21 -19.19
N THR A 257 -0.05 17.10 -18.53
CA THR A 257 -0.96 16.76 -17.43
C THR A 257 -2.40 16.51 -17.90
N THR A 258 -2.64 16.48 -19.20
CA THR A 258 -3.94 16.11 -19.81
C THR A 258 -4.07 14.60 -19.83
N TRP A 259 -5.16 14.07 -19.30
CA TRP A 259 -5.44 12.63 -19.34
C TRP A 259 -5.52 12.10 -20.78
N ARG A 260 -4.91 10.94 -21.01
CA ARG A 260 -5.06 10.15 -22.23
C ARG A 260 -5.02 8.67 -21.85
N LYS A 261 -5.79 7.85 -22.56
CA LYS A 261 -5.69 6.40 -22.44
C LYS A 261 -4.33 5.92 -22.95
N PRO A 262 -3.69 4.96 -22.27
CA PRO A 262 -2.46 4.35 -22.77
C PRO A 262 -2.76 3.53 -24.03
N THR A 263 -1.73 3.31 -24.83
CA THR A 263 -1.79 2.59 -26.12
C THR A 263 -2.17 1.12 -25.92
N SER A 264 -1.79 0.52 -24.79
CA SER A 264 -2.11 -0.86 -24.44
C SER A 264 -2.85 -0.90 -23.12
N ILE A 265 -4.05 -1.47 -23.15
CA ILE A 265 -4.91 -1.67 -21.99
C ILE A 265 -5.17 -3.17 -21.82
N LYS A 266 -4.97 -3.66 -20.61
CA LYS A 266 -5.27 -5.05 -20.20
C LYS A 266 -6.46 -5.14 -19.24
N SER A 267 -6.87 -4.03 -18.63
CA SER A 267 -8.12 -3.96 -17.86
C SER A 267 -9.30 -4.46 -18.69
N ALA A 268 -10.20 -5.22 -18.07
CA ALA A 268 -11.34 -5.84 -18.74
C ALA A 268 -12.43 -4.84 -19.13
N HIS A 269 -12.61 -3.78 -18.35
CA HIS A 269 -13.68 -2.81 -18.53
C HIS A 269 -13.12 -1.39 -18.70
N ASP A 270 -13.83 -0.60 -19.52
CA ASP A 270 -13.50 0.80 -19.78
C ASP A 270 -14.05 1.71 -18.66
N LEU A 271 -13.16 2.19 -17.79
CA LEU A 271 -13.48 3.06 -16.66
C LEU A 271 -12.82 4.44 -16.83
N ASP A 272 -12.88 5.02 -18.02
CA ASP A 272 -12.15 6.23 -18.40
C ASP A 272 -12.32 7.43 -17.44
N HIS A 273 -13.54 7.70 -16.95
CA HIS A 273 -13.76 8.79 -15.99
C HIS A 273 -13.18 8.51 -14.61
N VAL A 274 -13.03 7.23 -14.24
CA VAL A 274 -12.37 6.80 -13.00
C VAL A 274 -10.85 6.98 -13.12
N TRP A 275 -10.29 6.55 -14.25
CA TRP A 275 -8.85 6.66 -14.51
C TRP A 275 -8.40 8.11 -14.61
N SER A 276 -9.16 8.94 -15.34
CA SER A 276 -8.91 10.38 -15.44
C SER A 276 -9.01 11.08 -14.07
N HIS A 277 -9.93 10.67 -13.20
CA HIS A 277 -9.99 11.17 -11.83
C HIS A 277 -8.73 10.84 -11.02
N CYS A 278 -8.25 9.59 -11.12
CA CYS A 278 -7.01 9.16 -10.46
C CYS A 278 -5.76 9.86 -11.04
N TRP A 279 -5.77 10.15 -12.34
CA TRP A 279 -4.74 10.93 -13.02
C TRP A 279 -4.71 12.38 -12.54
N ASP A 280 -5.86 13.05 -12.47
CA ASP A 280 -5.98 14.41 -11.96
C ASP A 280 -5.53 14.48 -10.49
N TRP A 281 -5.85 13.44 -9.69
CA TRP A 281 -5.29 13.30 -8.35
C TRP A 281 -3.76 13.22 -8.37
N SER A 282 -3.20 12.32 -9.18
CA SER A 282 -1.75 12.11 -9.30
C SER A 282 -0.98 13.33 -9.82
N CYS A 283 -1.63 14.16 -10.64
CA CYS A 283 -1.10 15.45 -11.12
C CYS A 283 -1.17 16.57 -10.06
N GLY A 284 -1.80 16.34 -8.91
CA GLY A 284 -1.97 17.35 -7.86
C GLY A 284 -3.07 18.40 -8.12
N LYS A 285 -3.94 18.16 -9.10
CA LYS A 285 -5.01 19.11 -9.46
C LYS A 285 -6.07 19.21 -8.38
N ARG A 286 -6.50 20.41 -8.00
CA ARG A 286 -7.55 20.57 -6.96
C ARG A 286 -8.92 20.07 -7.43
N ASP A 287 -9.27 20.32 -8.69
CA ASP A 287 -10.45 19.72 -9.31
C ASP A 287 -10.05 18.35 -9.89
N ARG A 288 -10.56 17.28 -9.26
CA ARG A 288 -10.25 15.89 -9.66
C ARG A 288 -11.08 15.43 -10.87
N TYR A 289 -11.86 16.32 -11.49
CA TYR A 289 -12.62 16.05 -12.71
C TYR A 289 -12.23 17.00 -13.86
N GLU A 290 -11.10 17.70 -13.76
CA GLU A 290 -10.63 18.62 -14.79
C GLU A 290 -10.51 17.93 -16.15
N SER A 291 -9.90 16.75 -16.19
CA SER A 291 -9.73 15.96 -17.40
C SER A 291 -11.07 15.48 -17.98
N LEU A 292 -12.02 15.09 -17.13
CA LEU A 292 -13.35 14.68 -17.56
C LEU A 292 -14.14 15.86 -18.16
N LYS A 293 -14.08 17.02 -17.50
CA LYS A 293 -14.76 18.25 -17.93
C LYS A 293 -14.20 18.80 -19.24
N ALA A 294 -12.91 18.57 -19.53
CA ALA A 294 -12.28 18.96 -20.78
C ALA A 294 -12.87 18.23 -21.99
N SER A 295 -13.31 16.97 -21.83
CA SER A 295 -14.01 16.20 -22.88
C SER A 295 -15.43 16.71 -23.12
N GLY A 296 -16.14 17.09 -22.05
CA GLY A 296 -17.53 17.57 -22.10
C GLY A 296 -18.54 16.49 -22.56
N PRO A 297 -19.85 16.75 -22.43
CA PRO A 297 -20.88 15.84 -22.93
C PRO A 297 -21.01 15.95 -24.46
N ASP A 298 -21.21 14.82 -25.13
CA ASP A 298 -21.58 14.81 -26.55
C ASP A 298 -23.01 15.39 -26.68
N PRO A 299 -23.27 16.37 -27.55
CA PRO A 299 -24.62 16.91 -27.76
C PRO A 299 -25.67 15.87 -28.17
N SER A 300 -25.26 14.71 -28.68
CA SER A 300 -26.13 13.59 -29.04
C SER A 300 -26.52 12.70 -27.86
N ASP A 301 -25.85 12.85 -26.71
CA ASP A 301 -26.13 12.09 -25.50
C ASP A 301 -27.37 12.64 -24.78
N ALA A 302 -28.52 12.01 -25.02
CA ALA A 302 -29.75 12.32 -24.33
C ALA A 302 -29.77 11.69 -22.93
N LEU A 303 -29.77 12.52 -21.88
CA LEU A 303 -29.67 12.06 -20.49
C LEU A 303 -30.76 11.04 -20.11
N ASP A 304 -32.01 11.22 -20.56
CA ASP A 304 -33.09 10.27 -20.30
C ASP A 304 -32.78 8.88 -20.88
N THR A 305 -32.17 8.82 -22.07
CA THR A 305 -31.73 7.57 -22.68
C THR A 305 -30.58 6.94 -21.89
N LEU A 306 -29.61 7.74 -21.45
CA LEU A 306 -28.51 7.23 -20.63
C LEU A 306 -28.99 6.66 -19.29
N ILE A 307 -29.97 7.30 -18.64
CA ILE A 307 -30.57 6.81 -17.39
C ILE A 307 -31.36 5.52 -17.63
N GLU A 308 -32.12 5.45 -18.72
CA GLU A 308 -32.84 4.24 -19.10
C GLU A 308 -31.89 3.06 -19.38
N ASN A 309 -30.69 3.35 -19.90
CA ASN A 309 -29.65 2.36 -20.13
C ASN A 309 -29.05 1.78 -18.83
N LEU A 310 -29.29 2.37 -17.65
CA LEU A 310 -28.78 1.84 -16.38
C LEU A 310 -29.55 0.61 -15.87
N LYS A 311 -30.68 0.26 -16.51
CA LYS A 311 -31.52 -0.86 -16.08
C LYS A 311 -30.80 -2.21 -16.20
N PRO A 312 -31.04 -3.18 -15.29
CA PRO A 312 -30.40 -4.50 -15.33
C PRO A 312 -30.65 -5.33 -16.60
N SER A 313 -31.63 -4.94 -17.43
CA SER A 313 -31.93 -5.60 -18.71
C SER A 313 -30.98 -5.19 -19.85
N VAL A 314 -30.16 -4.16 -19.63
CA VAL A 314 -29.20 -3.63 -20.60
C VAL A 314 -27.86 -4.30 -20.39
N ASP A 315 -27.10 -4.53 -21.46
CA ASP A 315 -25.80 -5.17 -21.36
C ASP A 315 -24.77 -4.31 -20.61
N LEU A 316 -23.80 -4.98 -19.99
CA LEU A 316 -22.81 -4.37 -19.10
C LEU A 316 -22.02 -3.23 -19.76
N GLU A 317 -21.58 -3.40 -21.01
CA GLU A 317 -20.75 -2.41 -21.69
C GLU A 317 -21.57 -1.16 -22.05
N THR A 318 -22.82 -1.32 -22.46
CA THR A 318 -23.75 -0.19 -22.65
C THR A 318 -24.05 0.53 -21.33
N GLN A 319 -24.22 -0.21 -20.22
CA GLN A 319 -24.38 0.39 -18.90
C GLN A 319 -23.15 1.21 -18.49
N LEU A 320 -21.95 0.64 -18.61
CA LEU A 320 -20.68 1.31 -18.29
C LEU A 320 -20.48 2.57 -19.14
N SER A 321 -20.66 2.46 -20.46
CA SER A 321 -20.59 3.61 -21.37
C SER A 321 -21.57 4.70 -20.99
N SER A 322 -22.80 4.33 -20.61
CA SER A 322 -23.83 5.29 -20.19
C SER A 322 -23.46 5.99 -18.88
N ILE A 323 -22.88 5.28 -17.91
CA ILE A 323 -22.41 5.88 -16.64
C ILE A 323 -21.30 6.90 -16.91
N THR A 324 -20.32 6.57 -17.74
CA THR A 324 -19.23 7.48 -18.13
C THR A 324 -19.79 8.75 -18.77
N LYS A 325 -20.74 8.60 -19.70
CA LYS A 325 -21.41 9.72 -20.35
C LYS A 325 -22.22 10.57 -19.37
N ILE A 326 -22.98 9.94 -18.46
CA ILE A 326 -23.70 10.64 -17.39
C ILE A 326 -22.75 11.52 -16.57
N ALA A 327 -21.56 11.02 -16.23
CA ALA A 327 -20.55 11.78 -15.49
C ALA A 327 -20.14 13.08 -16.22
N THR A 328 -20.07 13.07 -17.56
CA THR A 328 -19.74 14.27 -18.35
C THR A 328 -20.79 15.38 -18.28
N HIS A 329 -22.05 15.06 -17.93
CA HIS A 329 -23.11 16.04 -17.74
C HIS A 329 -23.02 16.80 -16.40
N SER A 330 -22.14 16.37 -15.47
CA SER A 330 -21.95 16.99 -14.16
C SER A 330 -23.28 17.19 -13.41
N GLU A 331 -23.52 18.32 -12.75
CA GLU A 331 -24.76 18.60 -12.00
C GLU A 331 -26.06 18.41 -12.81
N ARG A 332 -26.02 18.56 -14.15
CA ARG A 332 -27.22 18.35 -15.00
C ARG A 332 -27.70 16.89 -14.97
N ALA A 333 -26.84 15.96 -14.57
CA ALA A 333 -27.17 14.55 -14.38
C ALA A 333 -27.80 14.24 -13.01
N ALA A 334 -28.21 15.25 -12.22
CA ALA A 334 -28.97 15.04 -10.99
C ALA A 334 -30.14 14.03 -11.09
N PRO A 335 -30.91 13.96 -12.20
CA PRO A 335 -31.96 12.93 -12.36
C PRO A 335 -31.45 11.47 -12.34
N ALA A 336 -30.15 11.24 -12.54
CA ALA A 336 -29.53 9.91 -12.53
C ALA A 336 -29.15 9.42 -11.12
N VAL A 337 -29.13 10.31 -10.12
CA VAL A 337 -28.58 10.03 -8.77
C VAL A 337 -29.18 8.77 -8.16
N ASP A 338 -30.50 8.63 -8.11
CA ASP A 338 -31.17 7.46 -7.52
C ASP A 338 -30.80 6.15 -8.24
N SER A 339 -30.68 6.19 -9.56
CA SER A 339 -30.32 5.02 -10.36
C SER A 339 -28.86 4.62 -10.11
N LEU A 340 -27.95 5.60 -10.02
CA LEU A 340 -26.53 5.35 -9.72
C LEU A 340 -26.31 4.87 -8.28
N VAL A 341 -27.02 5.43 -7.30
CA VAL A 341 -26.95 4.99 -5.90
C VAL A 341 -27.40 3.53 -5.77
N ARG A 342 -28.42 3.09 -6.51
CA ARG A 342 -28.82 1.67 -6.54
C ARG A 342 -27.74 0.75 -7.11
N LEU A 343 -26.89 1.24 -8.01
CA LEU A 343 -25.78 0.45 -8.57
C LEU A 343 -24.61 0.30 -7.60
N LEU A 344 -24.60 0.98 -6.45
CA LEU A 344 -23.62 0.81 -5.38
C LEU A 344 -23.89 -0.43 -4.50
N ASP A 345 -24.91 -1.24 -4.81
CA ASP A 345 -25.21 -2.50 -4.10
C ASP A 345 -23.96 -3.40 -4.03
N ASP A 346 -23.63 -3.91 -2.84
CA ASP A 346 -22.47 -4.76 -2.59
C ASP A 346 -22.50 -6.08 -3.40
N ASN A 347 -23.71 -6.54 -3.77
CA ASN A 347 -23.92 -7.69 -4.65
C ASN A 347 -23.89 -7.33 -6.14
N GLY A 348 -23.78 -6.06 -6.48
CA GLY A 348 -23.72 -5.56 -7.85
C GLY A 348 -22.40 -5.89 -8.56
N HIS A 349 -22.41 -5.75 -9.88
CA HIS A 349 -21.22 -5.93 -10.71
C HIS A 349 -20.14 -4.91 -10.34
N LYS A 350 -18.90 -5.36 -10.11
CA LYS A 350 -17.83 -4.54 -9.53
C LYS A 350 -17.49 -3.32 -10.40
N ALA A 351 -17.45 -3.48 -11.72
CA ALA A 351 -17.21 -2.36 -12.64
C ALA A 351 -18.33 -1.29 -12.60
N LEU A 352 -19.60 -1.70 -12.49
CA LEU A 352 -20.74 -0.77 -12.42
C LEU A 352 -20.70 0.04 -11.11
N ARG A 353 -20.38 -0.63 -10.00
CA ARG A 353 -20.19 0.00 -8.70
C ARG A 353 -19.12 1.10 -8.77
N VAL A 354 -17.92 0.74 -9.23
CA VAL A 354 -16.79 1.67 -9.36
C VAL A 354 -17.11 2.83 -10.31
N ALA A 355 -17.69 2.55 -11.48
CA ALA A 355 -18.11 3.59 -12.42
C ALA A 355 -19.12 4.55 -11.78
N SER A 356 -20.08 4.03 -11.01
CA SER A 356 -21.15 4.81 -10.37
C SER A 356 -20.61 5.71 -9.25
N ILE A 357 -19.63 5.24 -8.46
CA ILE A 357 -18.96 6.05 -7.42
C ILE A 357 -18.47 7.38 -8.01
N TYR A 358 -17.70 7.31 -9.09
CA TYR A 358 -17.08 8.50 -9.67
C TYR A 358 -18.03 9.30 -10.56
N ALA A 359 -19.10 8.70 -11.08
CA ALA A 359 -20.17 9.44 -11.75
C ALA A 359 -20.99 10.27 -10.74
N LEU A 360 -21.31 9.70 -9.57
CA LEU A 360 -21.96 10.43 -8.47
C LEU A 360 -21.07 11.58 -7.97
N GLY A 361 -19.76 11.34 -7.86
CA GLY A 361 -18.81 12.41 -7.54
C GLY A 361 -18.77 13.52 -8.61
N ALA A 362 -18.86 13.18 -9.89
CA ALA A 362 -18.91 14.15 -10.98
C ALA A 362 -20.23 14.97 -11.00
N ILE A 363 -21.35 14.35 -10.59
CA ILE A 363 -22.63 15.05 -10.39
C ILE A 363 -22.49 16.11 -9.28
N GLY A 364 -21.74 15.81 -8.21
CA GLY A 364 -21.41 16.77 -7.16
C GLY A 364 -22.51 16.95 -6.11
N GLU A 365 -22.79 18.20 -5.73
CA GLU A 365 -23.74 18.55 -4.67
C GLU A 365 -25.10 17.84 -4.73
N PRO A 366 -25.76 17.70 -5.91
CA PRO A 366 -27.06 17.02 -5.99
C PRO A 366 -27.05 15.55 -5.54
N ALA A 367 -25.89 14.90 -5.47
CA ALA A 367 -25.76 13.52 -5.01
C ALA A 367 -25.65 13.39 -3.48
N ILE A 368 -25.33 14.47 -2.76
CA ILE A 368 -24.94 14.40 -1.33
C ILE A 368 -26.04 13.82 -0.46
N ASP A 369 -27.27 14.31 -0.55
CA ASP A 369 -28.36 13.87 0.34
C ASP A 369 -28.67 12.37 0.15
N ALA A 370 -28.73 11.91 -1.11
CA ALA A 370 -28.98 10.51 -1.43
C ALA A 370 -27.84 9.60 -0.92
N LEU A 371 -26.59 10.05 -1.04
CA LEU A 371 -25.41 9.34 -0.53
C LEU A 371 -25.40 9.31 1.02
N VAL A 372 -25.72 10.42 1.68
CA VAL A 372 -25.82 10.48 3.15
C VAL A 372 -26.87 9.51 3.67
N ASP A 373 -28.05 9.48 3.04
CA ASP A 373 -29.12 8.56 3.41
C ASP A 373 -28.73 7.09 3.13
N ALA A 374 -28.08 6.81 2.00
CA ALA A 374 -27.58 5.47 1.70
C ALA A 374 -26.56 4.99 2.74
N LEU A 375 -25.64 5.84 3.17
CA LEU A 375 -24.63 5.50 4.17
C LEU A 375 -25.21 5.29 5.57
N ARG A 376 -26.21 6.09 5.96
CA ARG A 376 -26.95 5.88 7.22
C ARG A 376 -27.66 4.53 7.22
N GLN A 377 -28.37 4.21 6.13
CA GLN A 377 -29.06 2.93 6.00
C GLN A 377 -28.08 1.75 6.00
N ALA A 378 -26.92 1.89 5.35
CA ALA A 378 -25.86 0.88 5.39
C ALA A 378 -25.35 0.65 6.82
N GLY A 379 -25.06 1.73 7.57
CA GLY A 379 -24.64 1.62 8.96
C GLY A 379 -25.67 0.98 9.88
N GLN A 380 -26.96 1.24 9.67
CA GLN A 380 -28.04 0.60 10.42
C GLN A 380 -28.14 -0.90 10.13
N ARG A 381 -27.95 -1.32 8.88
CA ARG A 381 -27.91 -2.74 8.49
C ARG A 381 -26.74 -3.45 9.14
N GLU A 382 -25.56 -2.86 9.11
CA GLU A 382 -24.36 -3.43 9.74
C GLU A 382 -24.47 -3.49 11.26
N ALA A 383 -25.08 -2.49 11.91
CA ALA A 383 -25.35 -2.57 13.34
C ALA A 383 -26.27 -3.75 13.73
N SER A 384 -26.99 -4.31 12.76
CA SER A 384 -27.84 -5.50 12.95
C SER A 384 -27.11 -6.83 12.63
N ASN A 385 -25.93 -6.76 11.98
CA ASN A 385 -25.11 -7.90 11.57
C ASN A 385 -23.71 -7.78 12.20
N ASP A 386 -23.47 -8.42 13.34
CA ASP A 386 -22.15 -8.40 13.97
C ASP A 386 -21.29 -9.59 13.47
N PRO A 387 -20.17 -9.42 12.73
CA PRO A 387 -19.56 -8.23 12.09
C PRO A 387 -19.78 -8.13 10.55
N PRO A 388 -19.42 -6.99 9.89
CA PRO A 388 -19.50 -6.84 8.43
C PRO A 388 -18.73 -7.94 7.68
N SER A 389 -19.42 -8.60 6.75
CA SER A 389 -18.85 -9.66 5.92
C SER A 389 -18.30 -9.08 4.60
N PRO A 390 -17.11 -9.49 4.12
CA PRO A 390 -16.17 -10.43 4.73
C PRO A 390 -15.17 -9.74 5.67
N TRP A 391 -15.17 -10.18 6.92
CA TRP A 391 -14.14 -9.88 7.91
C TRP A 391 -12.97 -10.85 7.71
N SER A 392 -11.78 -10.35 7.40
CA SER A 392 -10.54 -11.09 7.65
C SER A 392 -9.66 -10.25 8.55
N GLU A 393 -9.24 -10.83 9.68
CA GLU A 393 -8.16 -10.30 10.53
C GLU A 393 -8.38 -8.86 11.06
N GLY A 394 -9.63 -8.40 11.21
CA GLY A 394 -9.93 -7.06 11.73
C GLY A 394 -9.88 -5.93 10.70
N ALA A 395 -9.87 -6.26 9.40
CA ALA A 395 -9.93 -5.32 8.30
C ALA A 395 -11.32 -4.70 8.13
N ILE A 396 -11.35 -3.41 7.79
CA ILE A 396 -12.57 -2.62 7.59
C ILE A 396 -12.71 -2.35 6.10
N LEU A 397 -13.67 -3.01 5.44
CA LEU A 397 -14.01 -2.71 4.03
C LEU A 397 -14.89 -1.47 3.99
N MET A 398 -14.46 -0.42 3.30
CA MET A 398 -15.26 0.80 3.21
C MET A 398 -16.42 0.63 2.24
N ASN A 399 -17.54 1.25 2.57
CA ASN A 399 -18.72 1.26 1.74
C ASN A 399 -18.50 2.19 0.54
N ASP A 400 -18.93 1.77 -0.65
CA ASP A 400 -18.81 2.54 -1.89
C ASP A 400 -19.43 3.94 -1.78
N THR A 401 -20.46 4.11 -0.95
CA THR A 401 -21.08 5.42 -0.65
C THR A 401 -20.07 6.40 -0.03
N ALA A 402 -19.15 5.91 0.82
CA ALA A 402 -18.10 6.73 1.41
C ALA A 402 -17.08 7.18 0.36
N HIS A 403 -16.70 6.29 -0.55
CA HIS A 403 -15.87 6.65 -1.70
C HIS A 403 -16.57 7.68 -2.60
N ALA A 404 -17.88 7.55 -2.81
CA ALA A 404 -18.66 8.50 -3.62
C ALA A 404 -18.74 9.88 -2.96
N LEU A 405 -18.96 9.94 -1.64
CA LEU A 405 -18.93 11.20 -0.88
C LEU A 405 -17.53 11.85 -0.92
N ALA A 406 -16.46 11.07 -0.83
CA ALA A 406 -15.11 11.57 -1.02
C ALA A 406 -14.85 12.06 -2.47
N ALA A 407 -15.44 11.39 -3.46
CA ALA A 407 -15.32 11.78 -4.86
C ALA A 407 -16.10 13.07 -5.19
N VAL A 408 -17.24 13.33 -4.52
CA VAL A 408 -17.98 14.61 -4.59
C VAL A 408 -17.07 15.79 -4.19
N GLY A 409 -16.14 15.58 -3.27
CA GLY A 409 -15.15 16.59 -2.91
C GLY A 409 -15.59 17.47 -1.72
N PRO A 410 -15.06 18.71 -1.63
CA PRO A 410 -15.23 19.57 -0.45
C PRO A 410 -16.68 19.85 -0.05
N ALA A 411 -17.62 19.85 -1.01
CA ALA A 411 -19.03 20.09 -0.72
C ALA A 411 -19.66 19.05 0.23
N ALA A 412 -19.09 17.83 0.30
CA ALA A 412 -19.58 16.78 1.19
C ALA A 412 -19.09 16.91 2.65
N ILE A 413 -18.13 17.79 2.96
CA ILE A 413 -17.45 17.82 4.27
C ILE A 413 -18.43 18.06 5.43
N SER A 414 -19.31 19.06 5.32
CA SER A 414 -20.28 19.35 6.39
C SER A 414 -21.19 18.16 6.69
N SER A 415 -21.64 17.44 5.66
CA SER A 415 -22.47 16.25 5.82
C SER A 415 -21.69 15.08 6.41
N LEU A 416 -20.43 14.90 6.02
CA LEU A 416 -19.54 13.90 6.57
C LEU A 416 -19.22 14.16 8.05
N VAL A 417 -18.94 15.41 8.44
CA VAL A 417 -18.75 15.79 9.85
C VAL A 417 -20.01 15.50 10.65
N THR A 418 -21.19 15.83 10.12
CA THR A 418 -22.46 15.51 10.78
C THR A 418 -22.63 13.99 11.00
N LEU A 419 -22.28 13.16 10.01
CA LEU A 419 -22.33 11.71 10.14
C LEU A 419 -21.33 11.17 11.15
N LEU A 420 -20.14 11.77 11.22
CA LEU A 420 -19.11 11.42 12.19
C LEU A 420 -19.55 11.72 13.63
N GLU A 421 -20.12 12.90 13.89
CA GLU A 421 -20.45 13.34 15.24
C GLU A 421 -21.80 12.79 15.76
N GLN A 422 -22.79 12.65 14.88
CA GLN A 422 -24.18 12.46 15.31
C GLN A 422 -24.71 11.04 15.05
N SER A 423 -23.99 10.21 14.31
CA SER A 423 -24.47 8.86 14.02
C SER A 423 -24.27 7.92 15.22
N GLU A 424 -25.36 7.28 15.65
CA GLU A 424 -25.33 6.24 16.67
C GLU A 424 -24.63 4.96 16.15
N HIS A 425 -24.58 4.76 14.84
CA HIS A 425 -23.99 3.58 14.20
C HIS A 425 -22.47 3.74 13.99
N GLU A 426 -21.69 2.87 14.65
CA GLU A 426 -20.23 2.82 14.56
C GLU A 426 -19.74 2.80 13.09
N TRP A 427 -20.35 1.95 12.27
CA TRP A 427 -19.96 1.78 10.86
C TRP A 427 -20.11 3.05 10.03
N THR A 428 -21.16 3.85 10.28
CA THR A 428 -21.35 5.14 9.62
C THR A 428 -20.24 6.12 10.02
N ARG A 429 -19.86 6.18 11.31
CA ARG A 429 -18.77 7.03 11.79
C ARG A 429 -17.43 6.66 11.17
N ILE A 430 -17.14 5.36 11.09
CA ILE A 430 -15.93 4.82 10.44
C ILE A 430 -15.85 5.27 8.98
N ASN A 431 -16.93 5.06 8.21
CA ASN A 431 -16.98 5.44 6.80
C ASN A 431 -16.90 6.97 6.58
N ALA A 432 -17.50 7.75 7.47
CA ALA A 432 -17.40 9.21 7.43
C ALA A 432 -15.96 9.67 7.68
N ALA A 433 -15.28 9.13 8.69
CA ALA A 433 -13.87 9.42 8.96
C ALA A 433 -12.97 9.04 7.78
N PHE A 434 -13.21 7.87 7.18
CA PHE A 434 -12.49 7.43 5.98
C PHE A 434 -12.67 8.41 4.80
N ALA A 435 -13.90 8.78 4.47
CA ALA A 435 -14.19 9.70 3.38
C ALA A 435 -13.53 11.08 3.60
N LEU A 436 -13.53 11.59 4.84
CA LEU A 436 -12.81 12.81 5.21
C LEU A 436 -11.30 12.67 5.01
N GLY A 437 -10.71 11.52 5.34
CA GLY A 437 -9.30 11.24 5.07
C GLY A 437 -8.95 11.17 3.58
N GLU A 438 -9.84 10.63 2.75
CA GLU A 438 -9.67 10.59 1.29
C GLU A 438 -9.81 11.97 0.63
N LEU A 439 -10.42 12.95 1.30
CA LEU A 439 -10.46 14.35 0.86
C LEU A 439 -9.15 15.10 1.12
N ASP A 440 -8.14 14.46 1.72
CA ASP A 440 -6.82 15.04 1.95
C ASP A 440 -6.89 16.42 2.67
N SER A 441 -5.97 17.33 2.35
CA SER A 441 -5.97 18.72 2.81
C SER A 441 -7.30 19.48 2.61
N HIS A 442 -8.19 19.04 1.70
CA HIS A 442 -9.49 19.71 1.54
C HIS A 442 -10.38 19.57 2.77
N ALA A 443 -10.23 18.51 3.56
CA ALA A 443 -11.01 18.27 4.79
C ALA A 443 -10.39 18.92 6.04
N THR A 444 -9.54 19.95 5.90
CA THR A 444 -8.91 20.64 7.04
C THR A 444 -9.94 21.15 8.07
N GLU A 445 -11.13 21.58 7.63
CA GLU A 445 -12.18 22.05 8.53
C GLU A 445 -12.81 20.94 9.40
N ALA A 446 -12.65 19.67 9.02
CA ALA A 446 -13.15 18.52 9.78
C ALA A 446 -12.17 18.05 10.88
N VAL A 447 -10.97 18.62 10.95
CA VAL A 447 -9.93 18.21 11.92
C VAL A 447 -10.42 18.29 13.37
N PRO A 448 -11.13 19.33 13.84
CA PRO A 448 -11.64 19.36 15.21
C PRO A 448 -12.54 18.16 15.54
N ALA A 449 -13.51 17.85 14.66
CA ALA A 449 -14.42 16.72 14.85
C ALA A 449 -13.68 15.37 14.85
N LEU A 450 -12.70 15.19 13.96
CA LEU A 450 -11.85 14.00 13.94
C LEU A 450 -11.01 13.88 15.22
N VAL A 451 -10.44 14.97 15.72
CA VAL A 451 -9.65 14.97 16.96
C VAL A 451 -10.51 14.58 18.16
N ASP A 452 -11.76 15.04 18.22
CA ASP A 452 -12.70 14.63 19.27
C ASP A 452 -12.96 13.11 19.24
N CYS A 453 -13.07 12.53 18.04
CA CYS A 453 -13.22 11.09 17.84
C CYS A 453 -12.00 10.25 18.23
N LEU A 454 -10.82 10.84 18.52
CA LEU A 454 -9.72 10.09 19.14
C LEU A 454 -10.10 9.58 20.55
N SER A 455 -11.14 10.16 21.16
CA SER A 455 -11.70 9.71 22.44
C SER A 455 -12.89 8.74 22.29
N ASP A 456 -13.25 8.31 21.07
CA ASP A 456 -14.35 7.36 20.83
C ASP A 456 -14.07 6.02 21.55
N GLY A 457 -15.13 5.41 22.09
CA GLY A 457 -15.04 4.13 22.80
C GLY A 457 -14.67 2.97 21.87
N SER A 458 -14.95 3.09 20.58
CA SER A 458 -14.61 2.09 19.57
C SER A 458 -13.19 2.26 19.06
N HIS A 459 -12.36 1.23 19.23
CA HIS A 459 -11.04 1.18 18.63
C HIS A 459 -11.08 1.25 17.09
N ARG A 460 -12.18 0.81 16.45
CA ARG A 460 -12.33 0.81 14.99
C ARG A 460 -12.50 2.23 14.45
N VAL A 461 -13.27 3.06 15.15
CA VAL A 461 -13.37 4.50 14.87
C VAL A 461 -12.01 5.16 15.06
N VAL A 462 -11.36 4.96 16.22
CA VAL A 462 -10.06 5.58 16.53
C VAL A 462 -9.00 5.23 15.48
N ARG A 463 -8.87 3.96 15.09
CA ARG A 463 -7.93 3.53 14.02
C ARG A 463 -8.13 4.34 12.73
N THR A 464 -9.38 4.42 12.26
CA THR A 464 -9.73 5.10 11.01
C THR A 464 -9.51 6.60 11.10
N VAL A 465 -9.79 7.20 12.26
CA VAL A 465 -9.55 8.62 12.53
C VAL A 465 -8.06 8.97 12.52
N VAL A 466 -7.20 8.13 13.12
CA VAL A 466 -5.75 8.36 13.09
C VAL A 466 -5.22 8.32 11.65
N ASP A 467 -5.67 7.35 10.84
CA ASP A 467 -5.31 7.28 9.42
C ASP A 467 -5.81 8.52 8.65
N ALA A 468 -7.05 8.95 8.89
CA ALA A 468 -7.65 10.13 8.24
C ALA A 468 -6.88 11.42 8.58
N LEU A 469 -6.57 11.65 9.86
CA LEU A 469 -5.75 12.78 10.31
C LEU A 469 -4.36 12.76 9.66
N GLY A 470 -3.79 11.57 9.44
CA GLY A 470 -2.50 11.41 8.75
C GLY A 470 -2.54 11.83 7.28
N ASN A 471 -3.66 11.60 6.59
CA ASN A 471 -3.85 12.02 5.20
C ASN A 471 -4.23 13.51 5.07
N ILE A 472 -5.00 14.05 6.02
CA ILE A 472 -5.34 15.48 6.04
C ILE A 472 -4.09 16.34 6.34
N ARG A 473 -3.32 15.93 7.36
CA ARG A 473 -2.06 16.53 7.87
C ARG A 473 -2.15 17.98 8.36
N SER A 474 -2.81 18.84 7.61
CA SER A 474 -2.95 20.27 7.86
C SER A 474 -3.78 20.52 9.11
N SER A 475 -3.30 21.43 9.97
CA SER A 475 -3.99 21.87 11.20
C SER A 475 -4.24 20.77 12.25
N VAL A 476 -3.65 19.58 12.11
CA VAL A 476 -3.81 18.50 13.09
C VAL A 476 -3.00 18.80 14.34
N PRO A 477 -3.62 18.84 15.54
CA PRO A 477 -2.90 19.07 16.78
C PRO A 477 -2.01 17.87 17.11
N ILE A 478 -0.76 18.14 17.45
CA ILE A 478 0.26 17.10 17.66
C ILE A 478 -0.02 16.29 18.94
N GLU A 479 -0.36 16.96 20.04
CA GLU A 479 -0.47 16.32 21.36
C GLU A 479 -1.55 15.21 21.41
N PRO A 480 -2.78 15.39 20.88
CA PRO A 480 -3.76 14.30 20.83
C PRO A 480 -3.32 13.08 20.03
N VAL A 481 -2.62 13.30 18.91
CA VAL A 481 -2.10 12.22 18.06
C VAL A 481 -0.90 11.54 18.70
N ALA A 482 -0.02 12.28 19.38
CA ALA A 482 1.14 11.73 20.07
C ALA A 482 0.75 10.70 21.14
N ARG A 483 -0.35 10.96 21.86
CA ARG A 483 -0.91 10.00 22.83
C ARG A 483 -1.32 8.67 22.21
N MET A 484 -1.58 8.62 20.90
CA MET A 484 -1.96 7.38 20.20
C MET A 484 -0.78 6.44 19.98
N LEU A 485 0.47 6.87 20.21
CA LEU A 485 1.65 5.99 20.19
C LEU A 485 1.69 4.99 21.35
N SER A 486 0.89 5.21 22.40
CA SER A 486 0.92 4.39 23.62
C SER A 486 -0.47 4.26 24.27
N VAL A 487 -1.54 4.43 23.50
CA VAL A 487 -2.91 4.38 24.03
C VAL A 487 -3.31 2.94 24.29
N ASP A 488 -3.73 2.66 25.52
CA ASP A 488 -4.27 1.37 25.89
C ASP A 488 -5.57 1.58 26.70
N ARG A 489 -6.68 1.00 26.25
CA ARG A 489 -8.00 1.16 26.86
C ARG A 489 -8.62 -0.19 27.14
N SER A 490 -9.15 -0.35 28.35
CA SER A 490 -9.89 -1.54 28.76
C SER A 490 -11.08 -1.79 27.83
N GLY A 491 -11.18 -3.00 27.27
CA GLY A 491 -12.26 -3.40 26.37
C GLY A 491 -11.92 -3.30 24.88
N TRP A 492 -10.72 -2.85 24.52
CA TRP A 492 -10.22 -2.92 23.14
C TRP A 492 -9.57 -4.25 22.79
N ASP A 493 -9.21 -5.07 23.78
CA ASP A 493 -8.74 -6.43 23.52
C ASP A 493 -9.91 -7.30 23.07
N THR A 494 -9.83 -7.87 21.86
CA THR A 494 -10.83 -8.77 21.31
C THR A 494 -10.22 -10.14 21.05
N ASP A 495 -10.88 -11.21 21.54
CA ASP A 495 -10.47 -12.60 21.27
C ASP A 495 -10.66 -13.02 19.80
N GLU A 496 -11.29 -12.14 19.00
CA GLU A 496 -11.71 -12.37 17.61
C GLU A 496 -10.59 -12.24 16.58
N LEU A 497 -9.40 -11.78 16.98
CA LEU A 497 -8.29 -11.58 16.06
C LEU A 497 -7.40 -12.82 16.00
N HIS A 498 -7.35 -13.45 14.81
CA HIS A 498 -6.60 -14.68 14.57
C HIS A 498 -5.08 -14.54 14.59
N ARG A 499 -4.56 -13.32 14.74
CA ARG A 499 -3.12 -13.03 14.84
C ARG A 499 -2.83 -12.47 16.23
N TRP A 500 -1.62 -12.71 16.72
CA TRP A 500 -1.11 -12.20 18.01
C TRP A 500 -1.02 -10.66 18.10
N TRP A 501 -1.65 -9.92 17.19
CA TRP A 501 -1.75 -8.47 17.20
C TRP A 501 -3.08 -8.02 17.79
N ARG A 502 -3.02 -6.94 18.56
CA ARG A 502 -4.18 -6.31 19.21
C ARG A 502 -4.63 -5.08 18.43
N PRO A 503 -5.88 -4.61 18.61
CA PRO A 503 -6.34 -3.36 18.00
C PRO A 503 -5.47 -2.14 18.32
N VAL A 504 -4.94 -2.08 19.53
CA VAL A 504 -3.99 -1.04 19.97
C VAL A 504 -2.72 -1.03 19.12
N ASP A 505 -2.22 -2.19 18.70
CA ASP A 505 -1.00 -2.28 17.89
C ASP A 505 -1.18 -1.59 16.53
N GLN A 506 -2.39 -1.67 15.94
CA GLN A 506 -2.72 -0.93 14.73
C GLN A 506 -2.82 0.57 14.98
N ILE A 507 -3.37 1.01 16.11
CA ILE A 507 -3.46 2.45 16.45
C ILE A 507 -2.06 3.04 16.62
N HIS A 508 -1.19 2.35 17.38
CA HIS A 508 0.21 2.75 17.56
C HIS A 508 0.94 2.79 16.22
N THR A 509 0.73 1.79 15.36
CA THR A 509 1.32 1.72 14.03
C THR A 509 0.87 2.88 13.14
N SER A 510 -0.43 3.18 13.12
CA SER A 510 -1.00 4.30 12.37
C SER A 510 -0.45 5.65 12.87
N ALA A 511 -0.32 5.84 14.19
CA ALA A 511 0.27 7.04 14.78
C ALA A 511 1.75 7.21 14.41
N ALA A 512 2.55 6.13 14.52
CA ALA A 512 3.96 6.14 14.13
C ALA A 512 4.12 6.39 12.62
N THR A 513 3.26 5.79 11.80
CA THR A 513 3.22 6.02 10.35
C THR A 513 2.90 7.48 10.03
N LEU A 514 1.90 8.07 10.70
CA LEU A 514 1.53 9.48 10.56
C LEU A 514 2.72 10.39 10.84
N PHE A 515 3.45 10.19 11.94
CA PHE A 515 4.63 11.01 12.23
C PHE A 515 5.78 10.78 11.25
N ALA A 516 5.93 9.55 10.74
CA ALA A 516 6.87 9.29 9.64
C ALA A 516 6.49 10.09 8.38
N LYS A 517 5.20 10.17 8.03
CA LYS A 517 4.73 10.98 6.90
C LYS A 517 5.03 12.48 7.11
N TRP A 518 4.83 12.99 8.32
CA TRP A 518 5.03 14.41 8.65
C TRP A 518 6.50 14.84 8.68
N GLY A 519 7.43 13.93 9.00
CA GLY A 519 8.87 14.22 8.99
C GLY A 519 9.24 15.34 9.96
N THR A 520 9.90 16.39 9.48
CA THR A 520 10.41 17.50 10.32
C THR A 520 9.32 18.24 11.10
N ASP A 521 8.07 18.18 10.65
CA ASP A 521 6.92 18.79 11.36
C ASP A 521 6.59 18.06 12.67
N ALA A 522 7.12 16.84 12.87
CA ALA A 522 6.91 15.99 14.04
C ALA A 522 8.07 16.03 15.05
N THR A 523 9.02 16.98 14.94
CA THR A 523 10.20 17.04 15.84
C THR A 523 9.86 17.13 17.32
N VAL A 524 8.70 17.69 17.67
CA VAL A 524 8.26 17.81 19.06
C VAL A 524 7.86 16.47 19.71
N VAL A 525 7.64 15.41 18.94
CA VAL A 525 7.29 14.06 19.45
C VAL A 525 8.46 13.07 19.45
N GLU A 526 9.70 13.58 19.35
CA GLU A 526 10.90 12.74 19.28
C GLU A 526 11.04 11.80 20.49
N THR A 527 10.65 12.25 21.68
CA THR A 527 10.73 11.45 22.91
C THR A 527 9.76 10.27 22.88
N GLU A 528 8.52 10.54 22.44
CA GLU A 528 7.48 9.53 22.28
C GLU A 528 7.86 8.52 21.20
N LEU A 529 8.40 8.97 20.06
CA LEU A 529 8.90 8.10 19.00
C LEU A 529 10.09 7.25 19.44
N THR A 530 11.01 7.81 20.22
CA THR A 530 12.14 7.06 20.80
C THR A 530 11.64 5.96 21.74
N THR A 531 10.61 6.25 22.55
CA THR A 531 9.97 5.26 23.42
C THR A 531 9.26 4.17 22.60
N ALA A 532 8.61 4.55 21.50
CA ALA A 532 7.89 3.62 20.62
C ALA A 532 8.80 2.63 19.88
N LEU A 533 10.13 2.84 19.86
CA LEU A 533 11.09 1.84 19.36
C LEU A 533 11.02 0.52 20.14
N ASP A 534 10.69 0.59 21.44
CA ASP A 534 10.60 -0.57 22.34
C ASP A 534 9.18 -1.16 22.40
N ASP A 535 8.25 -0.72 21.53
CA ASP A 535 6.89 -1.26 21.49
C ASP A 535 6.91 -2.78 21.16
N PRO A 536 6.14 -3.63 21.88
CA PRO A 536 6.10 -5.06 21.63
C PRO A 536 5.70 -5.45 20.20
N CYS A 537 4.91 -4.61 19.53
CA CYS A 537 4.59 -4.77 18.12
C CYS A 537 5.71 -4.15 17.26
N GLY A 538 6.55 -5.01 16.67
CA GLY A 538 7.68 -4.56 15.84
C GLY A 538 7.32 -3.69 14.62
N HIS A 539 6.05 -3.60 14.21
CA HIS A 539 5.61 -2.63 13.19
C HIS A 539 5.66 -1.19 13.73
N VAL A 540 5.28 -0.98 14.99
CA VAL A 540 5.34 0.32 15.66
C VAL A 540 6.77 0.82 15.70
N GLY A 541 7.69 0.01 16.24
CA GLY A 541 9.11 0.35 16.28
C GLY A 541 9.73 0.60 14.90
N SER A 542 9.29 -0.13 13.87
CA SER A 542 9.75 0.09 12.49
C SER A 542 9.29 1.43 11.91
N PHE A 543 8.03 1.83 12.13
CA PHE A 543 7.55 3.14 11.67
C PHE A 543 8.07 4.28 12.54
N ALA A 544 8.26 4.06 13.85
CA ALA A 544 8.94 5.01 14.73
C ALA A 544 10.38 5.27 14.29
N LEU A 545 11.11 4.22 13.87
CA LEU A 545 12.43 4.35 13.26
C LEU A 545 12.40 5.20 11.98
N ASN A 546 11.45 4.96 11.08
CA ASN A 546 11.26 5.79 9.87
C ASN A 546 10.96 7.25 10.25
N ALA A 547 10.15 7.48 11.28
CA ALA A 547 9.83 8.82 11.75
C ALA A 547 11.07 9.54 12.30
N LEU A 548 11.82 8.91 13.21
CA LEU A 548 13.06 9.44 13.78
C LEU A 548 14.07 9.82 12.69
N GLN A 549 14.29 8.94 11.70
CA GLN A 549 15.16 9.22 10.56
C GLN A 549 14.71 10.48 9.78
N ARG A 550 13.40 10.71 9.68
CA ARG A 550 12.83 11.86 8.96
C ARG A 550 12.68 13.13 9.79
N LEU A 551 12.81 13.05 11.12
CA LEU A 551 12.96 14.24 11.96
C LEU A 551 14.26 14.99 11.63
N GLY A 552 15.31 14.24 11.29
CA GLY A 552 16.61 14.79 10.89
C GLY A 552 17.37 15.51 12.02
N THR A 553 17.03 15.21 13.28
CA THR A 553 17.75 15.74 14.45
C THR A 553 18.92 14.80 14.80
N PRO A 554 20.05 15.32 15.33
CA PRO A 554 21.18 14.47 15.72
C PRO A 554 20.82 13.42 16.79
N THR A 555 19.87 13.75 17.67
CA THR A 555 19.39 12.86 18.73
C THR A 555 18.49 11.76 18.18
N ALA A 556 17.59 12.07 17.24
CA ALA A 556 16.79 11.06 16.54
C ALA A 556 17.66 10.12 15.69
N ASP A 557 18.65 10.65 14.95
CA ASP A 557 19.62 9.85 14.20
C ASP A 557 20.40 8.90 15.11
N ARG A 558 20.78 9.38 16.31
CA ARG A 558 21.48 8.55 17.30
C ARG A 558 20.58 7.44 17.84
N ALA A 559 19.33 7.75 18.19
CA ALA A 559 18.37 6.76 18.66
C ALA A 559 18.10 5.69 17.60
N ALA A 560 17.89 6.11 16.35
CA ALA A 560 17.72 5.22 15.21
C ALA A 560 18.94 4.30 15.00
N LEU A 561 20.16 4.84 15.06
CA LEU A 561 21.39 4.06 14.94
C LEU A 561 21.56 3.08 16.09
N ASP A 562 21.30 3.50 17.33
CA ASP A 562 21.43 2.64 18.51
C ASP A 562 20.45 1.46 18.45
N PHE A 563 19.20 1.71 18.05
CA PHE A 563 18.21 0.66 17.80
C PHE A 563 18.66 -0.30 16.69
N LEU A 564 19.11 0.20 15.54
CA LEU A 564 19.60 -0.67 14.46
C LEU A 564 20.83 -1.49 14.87
N MET A 565 21.72 -0.90 15.66
CA MET A 565 22.92 -1.58 16.15
C MET A 565 22.60 -2.73 17.11
N SER A 566 21.49 -2.69 17.84
CA SER A 566 21.03 -3.80 18.70
C SER A 566 20.27 -4.88 17.92
N GLN A 567 19.70 -4.56 16.76
CA GLN A 567 18.91 -5.49 15.93
C GLN A 567 19.71 -6.13 14.77
N ARG A 568 21.03 -5.90 14.71
CA ARG A 568 21.86 -6.40 13.61
C ARG A 568 22.00 -7.93 13.63
N TRP A 569 21.99 -8.54 12.46
CA TRP A 569 22.25 -9.96 12.27
C TRP A 569 23.75 -10.20 11.98
N ASP A 570 24.43 -11.00 12.81
CA ASP A 570 25.81 -11.43 12.57
C ASP A 570 25.84 -12.83 11.94
N ALA A 571 25.88 -12.87 10.61
CA ALA A 571 25.93 -14.11 9.85
C ALA A 571 27.25 -14.89 9.99
N SER A 572 28.29 -14.34 10.65
CA SER A 572 29.58 -15.02 10.80
C SER A 572 29.60 -16.08 11.91
N ILE A 573 28.59 -16.07 12.77
CA ILE A 573 28.50 -16.96 13.95
C ILE A 573 28.13 -18.40 13.54
N ASP A 574 27.45 -18.61 12.42
CA ASP A 574 26.96 -19.93 12.00
C ASP A 574 28.01 -20.82 11.29
N HIS A 575 29.31 -20.49 11.36
CA HIS A 575 30.45 -21.18 10.70
C HIS A 575 30.37 -21.34 9.17
N GLU A 576 29.22 -21.09 8.56
CA GLU A 576 29.01 -21.01 7.12
C GLU A 576 29.05 -19.55 6.69
N ARG A 577 30.24 -19.02 6.45
CA ARG A 577 30.37 -17.72 5.77
C ARG A 577 29.97 -17.91 4.31
N LEU A 578 28.69 -17.69 4.02
CA LEU A 578 28.12 -17.84 2.68
C LEU A 578 28.44 -16.55 1.89
N PHE A 579 29.61 -16.61 1.24
CA PHE A 579 30.23 -15.66 0.31
C PHE A 579 31.04 -14.51 0.94
#